data_AF-A0A7C7H077-F1
#
_entry.id   AF-A0A7C7H077-F1
#
_cell.length_a   1.000
_cell.length_b   1.000
_cell.length_c   1.000
_cell.angle_alpha   90.00
_cell.angle_beta   90.00
_cell.angle_gamma   90.00
#
_symmetry.space_group_name_H-M   'P 1'
#
loop_
_entity.id
_entity.type
_entity.pdbx_description
1 polymer ?
#
loop_
_entity_poly.entity_id
_entity_poly.type
_entity_poly.pdbx_seq_one_letter_code
_entity_poly.pdbx_strand_id
1 'polypeptide(L)'
;MIKLLNRTLYSVFIIFISCDNGNDEHFINLPDPPPIQESFKITDFESAETCKQCHPNHYNEWSGSMHAYALKDPVWFALHSKEQTHFQENENLDLGQFCIMCHSPIAFLTNAIPDPASLTFESSSELSSQIREGITCSSCHAVTYASPTTNVNSNEGTLDAIEYFFHTDTVNHIKYGPIEDPIASSYHQSEFNPLYRESEYCMGCHNLTIDGIGAEMTFDEWSGTAYQAMGFECQTCHMESYSGYAVDTMFVQGAPFRNNLHRHNFAGIDQALTPFVGEDAQAEAIYQLLSTAANIAIVSEVPQYVFESDTLLVQVGITNNAGHNLPTGVTF
;
A
#
# COMPACT_ATOMS: atom_id res chain seq x y z
N MET A 1 -28.69 7.16 81.41
CA MET A 1 -29.07 5.74 81.22
C MET A 1 -28.43 5.29 79.91
N ILE A 2 -27.41 4.45 80.01
CA ILE A 2 -26.57 3.98 78.89
C ILE A 2 -27.42 3.06 77.99
N LYS A 3 -27.45 3.30 76.67
CA LYS A 3 -27.92 2.31 75.69
C LYS A 3 -26.87 2.13 74.61
N LEU A 4 -26.31 0.92 74.60
CA LEU A 4 -25.40 0.39 73.59
C LEU A 4 -26.09 0.40 72.22
N LEU A 5 -25.41 0.88 71.18
CA LEU A 5 -25.75 0.58 69.79
C LEU A 5 -24.95 -0.66 69.34
N ASN A 6 -25.67 -1.74 69.06
CA ASN A 6 -25.16 -2.91 68.35
C ASN A 6 -24.90 -2.53 66.88
N ARG A 7 -23.66 -2.70 66.42
CA ARG A 7 -23.32 -2.64 64.99
C ARG A 7 -23.40 -4.06 64.42
N THR A 8 -24.47 -4.35 63.69
CA THR A 8 -24.58 -5.56 62.87
C THR A 8 -23.83 -5.32 61.56
N LEU A 9 -22.74 -6.06 61.32
CA LEU A 9 -22.11 -6.15 59.99
C LEU A 9 -23.03 -6.98 59.08
N TYR A 10 -23.48 -6.40 57.97
CA TYR A 10 -24.08 -7.16 56.87
C TYR A 10 -22.96 -7.60 55.93
N SER A 11 -22.62 -8.88 55.95
CA SER A 11 -21.79 -9.52 54.92
C SER A 11 -22.65 -9.75 53.68
N VAL A 12 -22.37 -9.03 52.61
CA VAL A 12 -22.97 -9.26 51.29
C VAL A 12 -22.27 -10.48 50.68
N PHE A 13 -22.96 -11.62 50.64
CA PHE A 13 -22.55 -12.79 49.86
C PHE A 13 -22.99 -12.56 48.41
N ILE A 14 -22.03 -12.28 47.52
CA ILE A 14 -22.25 -12.30 46.08
C ILE A 14 -22.19 -13.77 45.64
N ILE A 15 -23.36 -14.33 45.29
CA ILE A 15 -23.47 -15.65 44.67
C ILE A 15 -23.21 -15.45 43.17
N PHE A 16 -22.07 -15.94 42.68
CA PHE A 16 -21.86 -16.10 41.25
C PHE A 16 -22.69 -17.30 40.79
N ILE A 17 -23.85 -17.02 40.19
CA ILE A 17 -24.60 -18.00 39.42
C ILE A 17 -23.86 -18.12 38.09
N SER A 18 -23.08 -19.19 37.94
CA SER A 18 -22.51 -19.58 36.65
C SER A 18 -23.65 -20.02 35.75
N CYS A 19 -23.94 -19.23 34.71
CA CYS A 19 -24.73 -19.73 33.58
C CYS A 19 -23.83 -20.72 32.83
N ASP A 20 -24.11 -22.01 33.03
CA ASP A 20 -23.65 -23.09 32.16
C ASP A 20 -24.42 -22.98 30.84
N ASN A 21 -23.95 -22.10 29.96
CA ASN A 21 -24.32 -22.14 28.56
C ASN A 21 -23.36 -23.13 27.92
N GLY A 22 -23.90 -24.26 27.47
CA GLY A 22 -23.13 -25.28 26.76
C GLY A 22 -22.32 -24.66 25.64
N ASN A 23 -21.01 -24.57 25.86
CA ASN A 23 -20.01 -24.25 24.86
C ASN A 23 -19.92 -25.44 23.90
N ASP A 24 -20.75 -25.45 22.86
CA ASP A 24 -20.24 -25.91 21.57
C ASP A 24 -19.27 -24.82 21.10
N GLU A 25 -18.04 -24.90 21.60
CA GLU A 25 -16.89 -24.22 20.99
C GLU A 25 -16.76 -24.79 19.58
N HIS A 26 -17.43 -24.13 18.63
CA HIS A 26 -16.98 -24.13 17.25
C HIS A 26 -15.57 -23.53 17.27
N PHE A 27 -14.58 -24.38 17.48
CA PHE A 27 -13.22 -24.12 17.06
C PHE A 27 -13.30 -23.85 15.55
N ILE A 28 -13.34 -22.58 15.19
CA ILE A 28 -12.94 -22.18 13.86
C ILE A 28 -11.47 -22.58 13.82
N ASN A 29 -11.18 -23.71 13.17
CA ASN A 29 -9.83 -24.01 12.73
C ASN A 29 -9.47 -22.88 11.79
N LEU A 30 -8.87 -21.81 12.34
CA LEU A 30 -8.15 -20.85 11.52
C LEU A 30 -7.09 -21.69 10.79
N PRO A 31 -7.01 -21.59 9.46
CA PRO A 31 -5.94 -22.26 8.72
C PRO A 31 -4.60 -21.90 9.37
N ASP A 32 -3.67 -22.86 9.38
CA ASP A 32 -2.32 -22.58 9.87
C ASP A 32 -1.78 -21.33 9.16
N PRO A 33 -1.10 -20.43 9.89
CA PRO A 33 -0.47 -19.26 9.29
C PRO A 33 0.37 -19.70 8.08
N PRO A 34 0.22 -19.08 6.89
CA PRO A 34 1.02 -19.46 5.73
C PRO A 34 2.51 -19.37 6.09
N PRO A 35 3.33 -20.33 5.64
CA PRO A 35 4.73 -20.39 6.02
C PRO A 35 5.46 -19.15 5.49
N ILE A 36 6.35 -18.59 6.32
CA ILE A 36 7.24 -17.51 5.89
C ILE A 36 8.26 -18.11 4.92
N GLN A 37 8.22 -17.69 3.66
CA GLN A 37 9.17 -18.12 2.64
C GLN A 37 10.39 -17.20 2.67
N GLU A 38 11.58 -17.78 2.83
CA GLU A 38 12.84 -17.04 2.99
C GLU A 38 13.66 -16.89 1.69
N SER A 39 13.23 -17.54 0.60
CA SER A 39 13.96 -17.51 -0.67
C SER A 39 13.01 -17.60 -1.86
N PHE A 40 13.30 -16.81 -2.89
CA PHE A 40 12.46 -16.68 -4.08
C PHE A 40 13.28 -16.79 -5.35
N LYS A 41 12.64 -17.25 -6.42
CA LYS A 41 13.11 -17.18 -7.79
C LYS A 41 12.14 -16.34 -8.61
N ILE A 42 12.64 -15.75 -9.70
CA ILE A 42 11.78 -15.00 -10.64
C ILE A 42 10.63 -15.87 -11.15
N THR A 43 10.87 -17.18 -11.33
CA THR A 43 9.87 -18.14 -11.80
C THR A 43 8.76 -18.45 -10.79
N ASP A 44 8.89 -18.01 -9.55
CA ASP A 44 7.85 -18.17 -8.53
C ASP A 44 6.75 -17.10 -8.68
N PHE A 45 6.97 -16.13 -9.58
CA PHE A 45 6.04 -15.04 -9.86
C PHE A 45 5.61 -15.04 -11.33
N GLU A 46 4.33 -14.76 -11.56
CA GLU A 46 3.77 -14.54 -12.89
C GLU A 46 3.88 -13.08 -13.29
N SER A 47 4.08 -12.84 -14.58
CA SER A 47 3.87 -11.54 -15.20
C SER A 47 2.38 -11.16 -15.16
N ALA A 48 2.08 -9.88 -15.01
CA ALA A 48 0.74 -9.34 -15.05
C ALA A 48 -0.01 -9.65 -16.36
N GLU A 49 0.70 -9.87 -17.48
CA GLU A 49 0.07 -10.30 -18.74
C GLU A 49 -0.67 -11.63 -18.60
N THR A 50 -0.21 -12.52 -17.72
CA THR A 50 -0.91 -13.78 -17.41
C THR A 50 -2.27 -13.50 -16.75
N CYS A 51 -2.32 -12.48 -15.89
CA CYS A 51 -3.53 -12.10 -15.16
C CYS A 51 -4.57 -11.43 -16.07
N LYS A 52 -4.12 -10.66 -17.06
CA LYS A 52 -4.94 -9.85 -17.97
C LYS A 52 -6.10 -10.59 -18.62
N GLN A 53 -5.90 -11.84 -19.00
CA GLN A 53 -6.91 -12.62 -19.71
C GLN A 53 -8.18 -12.79 -18.86
N CYS A 54 -8.02 -13.11 -17.58
CA CYS A 54 -9.12 -13.31 -16.65
C CYS A 54 -9.50 -12.03 -15.89
N HIS A 55 -8.54 -11.13 -15.65
CA HIS A 55 -8.72 -9.89 -14.89
C HIS A 55 -8.45 -8.62 -15.73
N PRO A 56 -9.13 -8.43 -16.88
CA PRO A 56 -8.80 -7.34 -17.81
C PRO A 56 -9.00 -5.96 -17.19
N ASN A 57 -10.01 -5.78 -16.34
CA ASN A 57 -10.28 -4.50 -15.68
C ASN A 57 -9.15 -4.11 -14.72
N HIS A 58 -8.80 -5.00 -13.78
CA HIS A 58 -7.72 -4.75 -12.83
C HIS A 58 -6.37 -4.59 -13.52
N TYR A 59 -6.08 -5.41 -14.54
CA TYR A 59 -4.86 -5.25 -15.33
C TYR A 59 -4.80 -3.88 -16.01
N ASN A 60 -5.90 -3.43 -16.65
CA ASN A 60 -5.89 -2.13 -17.33
C ASN A 60 -5.67 -0.97 -16.35
N GLU A 61 -6.34 -1.01 -15.20
CA GLU A 61 -6.16 -0.02 -14.12
C GLU A 61 -4.72 0.00 -13.60
N TRP A 62 -4.19 -1.18 -13.24
CA TRP A 62 -2.82 -1.31 -12.75
C TRP A 62 -1.79 -0.89 -13.80
N SER A 63 -1.98 -1.30 -15.06
CA SER A 63 -0.99 -1.09 -16.13
C SER A 63 -0.69 0.39 -16.39
N GLY A 64 -1.64 1.29 -16.09
CA GLY A 64 -1.47 2.75 -16.17
C GLY A 64 -1.15 3.43 -14.84
N SER A 65 -0.95 2.66 -13.76
CA SER A 65 -0.61 3.20 -12.43
C SER A 65 0.89 3.46 -12.29
N MET A 66 1.26 4.27 -11.30
CA MET A 66 2.67 4.50 -10.96
C MET A 66 3.35 3.26 -10.36
N HIS A 67 2.58 2.32 -9.78
CA HIS A 67 3.08 1.01 -9.36
C HIS A 67 3.64 0.19 -10.55
N ALA A 68 2.94 0.18 -11.69
CA ALA A 68 3.41 -0.49 -12.92
C ALA A 68 4.53 0.28 -13.64
N TYR A 69 4.71 1.57 -13.29
CA TYR A 69 5.73 2.46 -13.84
C TYR A 69 6.99 2.56 -12.96
N ALA A 70 6.98 1.98 -11.75
CA ALA A 70 8.02 2.17 -10.73
C ALA A 70 9.44 1.81 -11.17
N LEU A 71 9.61 0.87 -12.11
CA LEU A 71 10.89 0.50 -12.73
C LEU A 71 10.96 0.85 -14.23
N LYS A 72 10.19 1.87 -14.63
CA LYS A 72 10.12 2.47 -15.97
C LYS A 72 10.16 4.00 -15.94
N ASP A 73 10.24 4.58 -14.75
CA ASP A 73 10.27 6.03 -14.57
C ASP A 73 11.67 6.61 -14.81
N PRO A 74 11.87 7.45 -15.84
CA PRO A 74 13.17 8.06 -16.08
C PRO A 74 13.62 8.99 -14.94
N VAL A 75 12.70 9.56 -14.14
CA VAL A 75 13.07 10.36 -12.96
C VAL A 75 13.69 9.45 -11.91
N TRP A 76 13.04 8.31 -11.64
CA TRP A 76 13.62 7.29 -10.77
C TRP A 76 15.01 6.83 -11.24
N PHE A 77 15.21 6.49 -12.51
CA PHE A 77 16.54 6.07 -13.00
C PHE A 77 17.59 7.17 -12.87
N ALA A 78 17.21 8.43 -13.10
CA ALA A 78 18.10 9.57 -12.95
C ALA A 78 18.51 9.77 -11.48
N LEU A 79 17.57 9.68 -10.55
CA LEU A 79 17.83 9.77 -9.11
C LEU A 79 18.63 8.58 -8.61
N HIS A 80 18.24 7.36 -8.97
CA HIS A 80 18.96 6.12 -8.65
C HIS A 80 20.42 6.21 -9.08
N SER A 81 20.69 6.54 -10.35
CA SER A 81 22.06 6.66 -10.87
C SER A 81 22.86 7.78 -10.17
N LYS A 82 22.21 8.93 -9.92
CA LYS A 82 22.82 10.06 -9.21
C LYS A 82 23.22 9.67 -7.80
N GLU A 83 22.33 9.05 -7.03
CA GLU A 83 22.58 8.70 -5.63
C GLU A 83 23.57 7.53 -5.52
N GLN A 84 23.47 6.50 -6.38
CA GLN A 84 24.48 5.43 -6.44
C GLN A 84 25.90 5.98 -6.67
N THR A 85 26.03 6.93 -7.61
CA THR A 85 27.32 7.61 -7.87
C THR A 85 27.74 8.48 -6.68
N HIS A 86 26.83 9.27 -6.13
CA HIS A 86 27.12 10.19 -5.04
C HIS A 86 27.70 9.46 -3.82
N PHE A 87 27.01 8.44 -3.33
CA PHE A 87 27.42 7.68 -2.14
C PHE A 87 28.70 6.86 -2.39
N GLN A 88 28.85 6.28 -3.58
CA GLN A 88 30.06 5.56 -3.95
C GLN A 88 31.29 6.47 -4.00
N GLU A 89 31.17 7.68 -4.56
CA GLU A 89 32.30 8.60 -4.74
C GLU A 89 32.63 9.45 -3.50
N ASN A 90 31.60 9.84 -2.72
CA ASN A 90 31.77 10.82 -1.64
C ASN A 90 31.75 10.19 -0.25
N GLU A 91 31.06 9.06 -0.08
CA GLU A 91 30.86 8.42 1.23
C GLU A 91 31.50 7.03 1.32
N ASN A 92 32.03 6.51 0.21
CA ASN A 92 32.53 5.14 0.10
C ASN A 92 31.49 4.12 0.62
N LEU A 93 30.22 4.40 0.30
CA LEU A 93 29.05 3.61 0.67
C LEU A 93 28.42 3.03 -0.60
N ASP A 94 28.16 1.73 -0.59
CA ASP A 94 27.39 1.06 -1.64
C ASP A 94 25.92 1.04 -1.24
N LEU A 95 25.05 1.77 -1.95
CA LEU A 95 23.61 1.79 -1.66
C LEU A 95 22.92 0.47 -1.99
N GLY A 96 23.53 -0.37 -2.84
CA GLY A 96 22.99 -1.66 -3.23
C GLY A 96 21.53 -1.57 -3.71
N GLN A 97 20.66 -2.34 -3.07
CA GLN A 97 19.25 -2.49 -3.45
C GLN A 97 18.32 -1.42 -2.88
N PHE A 98 18.81 -0.39 -2.17
CA PHE A 98 17.97 0.61 -1.46
C PHE A 98 16.79 1.13 -2.30
N CYS A 99 17.02 1.55 -3.55
CA CYS A 99 15.95 2.03 -4.42
C CYS A 99 15.05 0.89 -4.93
N ILE A 100 15.64 -0.27 -5.22
CA ILE A 100 14.99 -1.42 -5.87
C ILE A 100 14.04 -2.12 -4.89
N MET A 101 14.36 -2.10 -3.60
CA MET A 101 13.62 -2.83 -2.56
C MET A 101 12.13 -2.44 -2.53
N CYS A 102 11.79 -1.17 -2.81
CA CYS A 102 10.41 -0.70 -2.94
C CYS A 102 9.92 -0.67 -4.40
N HIS A 103 10.80 -0.36 -5.36
CA HIS A 103 10.40 -0.14 -6.76
C HIS A 103 10.27 -1.41 -7.62
N SER A 104 10.87 -2.52 -7.18
CA SER A 104 10.68 -3.84 -7.77
C SER A 104 10.91 -4.92 -6.70
N PRO A 105 9.90 -5.21 -5.85
CA PRO A 105 10.03 -6.19 -4.76
C PRO A 105 10.51 -7.56 -5.23
N ILE A 106 10.10 -7.99 -6.44
CA ILE A 106 10.56 -9.24 -7.03
C ILE A 106 12.05 -9.18 -7.37
N ALA A 107 12.56 -8.05 -7.90
CA ALA A 107 13.98 -7.91 -8.21
C ALA A 107 14.82 -7.99 -6.94
N PHE A 108 14.36 -7.33 -5.88
CA PHE A 108 14.99 -7.35 -4.57
C PHE A 108 15.04 -8.77 -3.99
N LEU A 109 13.88 -9.43 -3.85
CA LEU A 109 13.77 -10.77 -3.25
C LEU A 109 14.54 -11.86 -4.01
N THR A 110 14.77 -11.67 -5.30
CA THR A 110 15.44 -12.65 -6.16
C THR A 110 16.88 -12.25 -6.51
N ASN A 111 17.33 -11.08 -6.05
CA ASN A 111 18.59 -10.44 -6.45
C ASN A 111 18.79 -10.43 -7.99
N ALA A 112 17.72 -10.13 -8.73
CA ALA A 112 17.72 -10.17 -10.20
C ALA A 112 18.58 -9.06 -10.84
N ILE A 113 18.88 -8.01 -10.07
CA ILE A 113 19.72 -6.88 -10.47
C ILE A 113 20.93 -6.84 -9.52
N PRO A 114 21.93 -7.73 -9.69
CA PRO A 114 23.03 -7.88 -8.73
C PRO A 114 24.01 -6.70 -8.72
N ASP A 115 23.97 -5.84 -9.74
CA ASP A 115 24.74 -4.60 -9.81
C ASP A 115 23.79 -3.41 -10.07
N PRO A 116 23.13 -2.89 -9.02
CA PRO A 116 22.21 -1.77 -9.15
C PRO A 116 22.88 -0.51 -9.70
N ALA A 117 24.15 -0.27 -9.41
CA ALA A 117 24.85 0.95 -9.86
C ALA A 117 24.99 1.04 -11.40
N SER A 118 25.00 -0.11 -12.10
CA SER A 118 25.02 -0.14 -13.58
C SER A 118 23.63 -0.22 -14.23
N LEU A 119 22.56 -0.26 -13.43
CA LEU A 119 21.20 -0.26 -13.93
C LEU A 119 20.87 1.10 -14.57
N THR A 120 20.47 1.08 -15.84
CA THR A 120 20.03 2.26 -16.59
C THR A 120 18.62 2.05 -17.12
N PHE A 121 17.99 3.15 -17.55
CA PHE A 121 16.68 3.10 -18.19
C PHE A 121 16.68 2.15 -19.41
N GLU A 122 17.73 2.19 -20.22
CA GLU A 122 17.88 1.33 -21.40
C GLU A 122 18.12 -0.13 -21.02
N SER A 123 19.03 -0.39 -20.07
CA SER A 123 19.35 -1.77 -19.67
C SER A 123 18.20 -2.45 -18.93
N SER A 124 17.31 -1.67 -18.29
CA SER A 124 16.08 -2.19 -17.68
C SER A 124 15.20 -2.96 -18.68
N SER A 125 15.29 -2.64 -19.98
CA SER A 125 14.49 -3.31 -21.00
C SER A 125 14.89 -4.78 -21.23
N GLU A 126 16.08 -5.19 -20.82
CA GLU A 126 16.57 -6.56 -20.92
C GLU A 126 16.16 -7.44 -19.73
N LEU A 127 15.60 -6.85 -18.67
CA LEU A 127 15.10 -7.57 -17.51
C LEU A 127 13.82 -8.36 -17.86
N SER A 128 13.53 -9.42 -17.10
CA SER A 128 12.30 -10.19 -17.32
C SER A 128 11.06 -9.34 -17.02
N SER A 129 9.91 -9.72 -17.58
CA SER A 129 8.67 -8.95 -17.38
C SER A 129 8.29 -8.84 -15.90
N GLN A 130 8.44 -9.91 -15.11
CA GLN A 130 8.17 -9.88 -13.67
C GLN A 130 8.96 -8.80 -12.92
N ILE A 131 10.17 -8.48 -13.38
CA ILE A 131 11.02 -7.45 -12.79
C ILE A 131 10.61 -6.06 -13.30
N ARG A 132 10.48 -5.93 -14.63
CA ARG A 132 10.17 -4.66 -15.31
C ARG A 132 8.80 -4.10 -14.98
N GLU A 133 7.89 -4.94 -14.54
CA GLU A 133 6.54 -4.56 -14.13
C GLU A 133 6.51 -3.79 -12.79
N GLY A 134 7.66 -3.63 -12.11
CA GLY A 134 7.76 -2.88 -10.87
C GLY A 134 6.98 -3.57 -9.75
N ILE A 135 6.00 -2.86 -9.17
CA ILE A 135 5.06 -3.44 -8.21
C ILE A 135 3.94 -4.10 -9.02
N THR A 136 4.05 -5.40 -9.27
CA THR A 136 3.15 -6.19 -10.13
C THR A 136 2.07 -6.94 -9.34
N CYS A 137 1.09 -7.52 -10.04
CA CYS A 137 0.02 -8.32 -9.45
C CYS A 137 0.57 -9.41 -8.53
N SER A 138 1.63 -10.09 -8.96
CA SER A 138 2.23 -11.21 -8.24
C SER A 138 3.03 -10.80 -7.01
N SER A 139 3.60 -9.58 -6.96
CA SER A 139 4.21 -9.09 -5.72
C SER A 139 3.16 -8.68 -4.70
N CYS A 140 2.11 -7.98 -5.14
CA CYS A 140 1.03 -7.58 -4.25
C CYS A 140 0.26 -8.78 -3.70
N HIS A 141 -0.18 -9.69 -4.57
CA HIS A 141 -1.02 -10.83 -4.18
C HIS A 141 -0.24 -12.04 -3.63
N ALA A 142 1.05 -11.88 -3.32
CA ALA A 142 1.85 -12.85 -2.58
C ALA A 142 2.02 -12.48 -1.09
N VAL A 143 1.61 -11.27 -0.66
CA VAL A 143 1.78 -10.80 0.72
C VAL A 143 0.89 -11.59 1.67
N THR A 144 1.48 -12.09 2.75
CA THR A 144 0.79 -12.84 3.82
C THR A 144 0.75 -12.09 5.15
N TYR A 145 1.74 -11.25 5.46
CA TYR A 145 1.79 -10.44 6.67
C TYR A 145 2.23 -9.00 6.36
N ALA A 146 1.86 -8.07 7.23
CA ALA A 146 2.27 -6.68 7.12
C ALA A 146 3.78 -6.56 7.26
N SER A 147 4.40 -5.85 6.32
CA SER A 147 5.77 -5.37 6.47
C SER A 147 5.79 -4.28 7.54
N PRO A 148 6.73 -4.30 8.51
CA PRO A 148 6.94 -3.19 9.43
C PRO A 148 7.39 -1.93 8.67
N THR A 149 7.44 -0.79 9.36
CA THR A 149 8.15 0.40 8.87
C THR A 149 9.55 0.00 8.40
N THR A 150 9.94 0.47 7.21
CA THR A 150 11.29 0.26 6.70
C THR A 150 12.24 1.19 7.43
N ASN A 151 13.22 0.61 8.13
CA ASN A 151 14.18 1.37 8.94
C ASN A 151 15.58 1.14 8.40
N VAL A 152 16.06 2.10 7.60
CA VAL A 152 17.43 2.10 7.09
C VAL A 152 18.37 2.69 8.13
N ASN A 153 19.45 1.99 8.41
CA ASN A 153 20.52 2.46 9.29
C ASN A 153 21.85 2.31 8.56
N SER A 154 22.40 3.45 8.12
CA SER A 154 23.63 3.51 7.34
C SER A 154 24.86 3.14 8.19
N ASN A 155 24.83 3.46 9.49
CA ASN A 155 25.90 3.16 10.43
C ASN A 155 26.02 1.66 10.73
N GLU A 156 24.91 0.92 10.63
CA GLU A 156 24.85 -0.53 10.80
C GLU A 156 24.99 -1.29 9.47
N GLY A 157 25.10 -0.58 8.33
CA GLY A 157 25.21 -1.16 6.99
C GLY A 157 23.91 -1.81 6.48
N THR A 158 22.77 -1.44 7.08
CA THR A 158 21.43 -1.96 6.74
C THR A 158 20.73 -0.98 5.80
N LEU A 159 21.06 -1.04 4.51
CA LEU A 159 20.53 -0.13 3.48
C LEU A 159 19.36 -0.74 2.70
N ASP A 160 19.29 -2.06 2.63
CA ASP A 160 18.24 -2.84 1.98
C ASP A 160 17.28 -3.44 3.02
N ALA A 161 16.71 -2.56 3.84
CA ALA A 161 16.11 -2.91 5.13
C ALA A 161 14.62 -3.32 5.09
N ILE A 162 13.97 -3.33 3.92
CA ILE A 162 12.55 -3.71 3.85
C ILE A 162 12.37 -5.21 4.11
N GLU A 163 11.39 -5.54 4.95
CA GLU A 163 11.03 -6.92 5.27
C GLU A 163 9.73 -7.29 4.53
N TYR A 164 9.82 -8.20 3.56
CA TYR A 164 8.64 -8.74 2.87
C TYR A 164 8.26 -10.12 3.40
N PHE A 165 6.97 -10.30 3.68
CA PHE A 165 6.39 -11.59 4.04
C PHE A 165 5.55 -12.12 2.89
N PHE A 166 6.22 -12.77 1.94
CA PHE A 166 5.56 -13.33 0.76
C PHE A 166 5.41 -14.84 0.90
N HIS A 167 4.37 -15.38 0.29
CA HIS A 167 4.23 -16.80 0.03
C HIS A 167 3.87 -17.01 -1.44
N THR A 168 4.66 -17.83 -2.11
CA THR A 168 4.46 -18.20 -3.51
C THR A 168 4.37 -19.71 -3.63
N ASP A 169 3.48 -20.18 -4.50
CA ASP A 169 3.34 -21.60 -4.80
C ASP A 169 3.26 -21.81 -6.31
N THR A 170 4.23 -22.51 -6.87
CA THR A 170 4.27 -22.82 -8.31
C THR A 170 3.32 -23.95 -8.73
N VAL A 171 2.70 -24.63 -7.77
CA VAL A 171 1.73 -25.70 -8.03
C VAL A 171 0.31 -25.15 -8.04
N ASN A 172 -0.11 -24.47 -6.97
CA ASN A 172 -1.47 -23.94 -6.86
C ASN A 172 -1.59 -22.45 -7.21
N HIS A 173 -0.47 -21.75 -7.43
CA HIS A 173 -0.43 -20.33 -7.78
C HIS A 173 -1.22 -19.43 -6.83
N ILE A 174 -1.26 -19.77 -5.53
CA ILE A 174 -2.14 -19.12 -4.53
C ILE A 174 -2.00 -17.59 -4.58
N LYS A 175 -3.14 -16.89 -4.64
CA LYS A 175 -3.23 -15.43 -4.57
C LYS A 175 -4.03 -15.00 -3.35
N TYR A 176 -3.45 -14.13 -2.53
CA TYR A 176 -4.09 -13.58 -1.33
C TYR A 176 -4.85 -12.30 -1.66
N GLY A 177 -5.98 -12.05 -0.99
CA GLY A 177 -6.74 -10.82 -1.23
C GLY A 177 -7.89 -10.57 -0.26
N PRO A 178 -8.64 -9.47 -0.43
CA PRO A 178 -9.65 -9.03 0.52
C PRO A 178 -11.01 -9.72 0.37
N ILE A 179 -11.18 -10.63 -0.59
CA ILE A 179 -12.45 -11.33 -0.85
C ILE A 179 -12.58 -12.50 0.14
N GLU A 180 -13.62 -12.49 0.98
CA GLU A 180 -13.84 -13.49 2.05
C GLU A 180 -14.22 -14.87 1.55
N ASP A 181 -14.96 -14.94 0.45
CA ASP A 181 -15.43 -16.16 -0.19
C ASP A 181 -14.84 -16.29 -1.61
N PRO A 182 -13.50 -16.36 -1.75
CA PRO A 182 -12.88 -16.44 -3.06
C PRO A 182 -13.25 -17.77 -3.73
N ILE A 183 -13.34 -17.75 -5.05
CA ILE A 183 -13.51 -18.97 -5.84
C ILE A 183 -12.19 -19.32 -6.52
N ALA A 184 -11.79 -20.59 -6.45
CA ALA A 184 -10.63 -21.07 -7.17
C ALA A 184 -10.93 -21.13 -8.69
N SER A 185 -9.90 -20.90 -9.50
CA SER A 185 -9.93 -21.15 -10.94
C SER A 185 -9.14 -22.41 -11.28
N SER A 186 -9.13 -22.79 -12.56
CA SER A 186 -8.24 -23.86 -13.05
C SER A 186 -6.76 -23.46 -13.05
N TYR A 187 -6.45 -22.17 -12.91
CA TYR A 187 -5.09 -21.65 -12.98
C TYR A 187 -4.50 -21.40 -11.59
N HIS A 188 -5.26 -20.73 -10.73
CA HIS A 188 -4.80 -20.39 -9.38
C HIS A 188 -5.87 -20.61 -8.32
N GLN A 189 -5.40 -20.91 -7.10
CA GLN A 189 -6.19 -20.82 -5.87
C GLN A 189 -6.19 -19.39 -5.34
N SER A 190 -7.14 -19.10 -4.45
CA SER A 190 -7.24 -17.79 -3.82
C SER A 190 -7.61 -17.94 -2.36
N GLU A 191 -6.96 -17.15 -1.52
CA GLU A 191 -7.15 -17.16 -0.07
C GLU A 191 -7.51 -15.77 0.43
N PHE A 192 -8.49 -15.72 1.32
CA PHE A 192 -8.84 -14.48 2.01
C PHE A 192 -7.71 -14.11 2.97
N ASN A 193 -7.28 -12.85 2.92
CA ASN A 193 -6.38 -12.27 3.92
C ASN A 193 -6.93 -10.89 4.34
N PRO A 194 -7.29 -10.71 5.63
CA PRO A 194 -7.85 -9.44 6.11
C PRO A 194 -6.88 -8.26 5.97
N LEU A 195 -5.57 -8.51 5.97
CA LEU A 195 -4.54 -7.47 5.79
C LEU A 195 -4.76 -6.60 4.55
N TYR A 196 -5.34 -7.17 3.47
CA TYR A 196 -5.60 -6.41 2.23
C TYR A 196 -6.67 -5.33 2.40
N ARG A 197 -7.30 -5.25 3.57
CA ARG A 197 -8.25 -4.21 3.97
C ARG A 197 -7.67 -3.23 5.00
N GLU A 198 -6.40 -3.36 5.37
CA GLU A 198 -5.75 -2.59 6.43
C GLU A 198 -4.61 -1.74 5.86
N SER A 199 -4.44 -0.50 6.34
CA SER A 199 -3.41 0.41 5.85
C SER A 199 -1.98 -0.10 6.08
N GLU A 200 -1.79 -0.99 7.06
CA GLU A 200 -0.54 -1.69 7.37
C GLU A 200 -0.01 -2.48 6.15
N TYR A 201 -0.87 -2.87 5.21
CA TYR A 201 -0.45 -3.47 3.96
C TYR A 201 0.48 -2.55 3.14
N CYS A 202 0.24 -1.25 3.19
CA CYS A 202 1.01 -0.24 2.43
C CYS A 202 2.28 0.21 3.19
N MET A 203 2.36 -0.06 4.50
CA MET A 203 3.32 0.54 5.41
C MET A 203 4.78 0.24 5.06
N GLY A 204 5.09 -0.97 4.58
CA GLY A 204 6.46 -1.36 4.25
C GLY A 204 7.13 -0.41 3.25
N CYS A 205 6.41 -0.04 2.20
CA CYS A 205 6.93 0.87 1.16
C CYS A 205 6.65 2.34 1.47
N HIS A 206 5.54 2.66 2.14
CA HIS A 206 5.08 4.05 2.38
C HIS A 206 5.36 4.56 3.79
N ASN A 207 6.32 3.96 4.48
CA ASN A 207 6.85 4.41 5.76
C ASN A 207 8.33 4.01 5.87
N LEU A 208 9.22 4.97 5.62
CA LEU A 208 10.67 4.81 5.54
C LEU A 208 11.38 5.82 6.44
N THR A 209 12.23 5.31 7.32
CA THR A 209 13.21 6.12 8.05
C THR A 209 14.62 5.80 7.59
N ILE A 210 15.50 6.81 7.63
CA ILE A 210 16.93 6.71 7.35
C ILE A 210 17.67 7.31 8.53
N ASP A 211 18.45 6.51 9.24
CA ASP A 211 19.19 6.90 10.45
C ASP A 211 18.29 7.59 11.51
N GLY A 212 17.05 7.12 11.63
CA GLY A 212 16.05 7.66 12.56
C GLY A 212 15.38 8.96 12.11
N ILE A 213 15.67 9.43 10.90
CA ILE A 213 15.02 10.58 10.26
C ILE A 213 13.98 10.06 9.27
N GLY A 214 12.75 10.59 9.32
CA GLY A 214 11.72 10.22 8.35
C GLY A 214 12.04 10.71 6.95
N ALA A 215 12.07 9.80 5.98
CA ALA A 215 12.30 10.08 4.56
C ALA A 215 11.00 9.98 3.75
N GLU A 216 10.15 9.02 4.08
CA GLU A 216 8.75 8.94 3.66
C GLU A 216 7.93 8.53 4.88
N MET A 217 6.97 9.36 5.31
CA MET A 217 6.25 9.13 6.57
C MET A 217 4.74 9.06 6.36
N THR A 218 4.28 8.74 5.15
CA THR A 218 2.87 8.78 4.76
C THR A 218 1.97 7.96 5.70
N PHE A 219 2.40 6.76 6.07
CA PHE A 219 1.65 5.94 7.03
C PHE A 219 1.59 6.58 8.41
N ASP A 220 2.70 7.09 8.94
CA ASP A 220 2.73 7.74 10.26
C ASP A 220 1.94 9.06 10.28
N GLU A 221 1.91 9.79 9.16
CA GLU A 221 1.07 10.98 8.99
C GLU A 221 -0.42 10.64 8.99
N TRP A 222 -0.80 9.47 8.48
CA TRP A 222 -2.16 8.95 8.54
C TRP A 222 -2.52 8.38 9.91
N SER A 223 -1.56 7.70 10.53
CA SER A 223 -1.71 7.10 11.85
C SER A 223 -2.01 8.16 12.89
N GLY A 224 -3.00 7.91 13.75
CA GLY A 224 -3.45 8.84 14.78
C GLY A 224 -4.38 9.95 14.27
N THR A 225 -4.72 9.99 12.97
CA THR A 225 -5.71 10.95 12.46
C THR A 225 -7.14 10.50 12.71
N ALA A 226 -8.09 11.42 12.51
CA ALA A 226 -9.51 11.08 12.56
C ALA A 226 -9.91 10.05 11.49
N TYR A 227 -9.18 9.98 10.37
CA TYR A 227 -9.44 9.00 9.31
C TYR A 227 -9.19 7.57 9.79
N GLN A 228 -8.03 7.31 10.42
CA GLN A 228 -7.77 6.02 11.07
C GLN A 228 -8.85 5.71 12.11
N ALA A 229 -9.20 6.66 12.98
CA ALA A 229 -10.21 6.44 14.03
C ALA A 229 -11.61 6.11 13.48
N MET A 230 -11.90 6.54 12.26
CA MET A 230 -13.16 6.25 11.54
C MET A 230 -13.07 5.00 10.65
N GLY A 231 -11.92 4.33 10.57
CA GLY A 231 -11.70 3.17 9.70
C GLY A 231 -11.56 3.53 8.21
N PHE A 232 -11.16 4.77 7.90
CA PHE A 232 -10.78 5.15 6.54
C PHE A 232 -9.34 4.73 6.28
N GLU A 233 -9.21 3.52 5.76
CA GLU A 233 -7.94 2.91 5.37
C GLU A 233 -7.42 3.49 4.05
N CYS A 234 -6.13 3.37 3.77
CA CYS A 234 -5.48 3.80 2.52
C CYS A 234 -6.26 3.34 1.27
N GLN A 235 -6.70 2.08 1.26
CA GLN A 235 -7.45 1.45 0.18
C GLN A 235 -8.81 2.12 -0.05
N THR A 236 -9.39 2.76 0.95
CA THR A 236 -10.69 3.43 0.83
C THR A 236 -10.64 4.57 -0.20
N CYS A 237 -9.54 5.33 -0.20
CA CYS A 237 -9.33 6.46 -1.11
C CYS A 237 -8.49 6.06 -2.34
N HIS A 238 -7.42 5.30 -2.16
CA HIS A 238 -6.47 4.99 -3.25
C HIS A 238 -6.81 3.71 -4.03
N MET A 239 -7.79 2.93 -3.55
CA MET A 239 -8.31 1.74 -4.23
C MET A 239 -9.85 1.75 -4.20
N GLU A 240 -10.45 2.82 -4.74
CA GLU A 240 -11.88 3.10 -4.65
C GLU A 240 -12.76 1.87 -4.88
N SER A 241 -13.82 1.75 -4.08
CA SER A 241 -14.73 0.62 -4.19
C SER A 241 -15.61 0.70 -5.43
N TYR A 242 -15.87 -0.44 -6.07
CA TYR A 242 -16.83 -0.57 -7.15
C TYR A 242 -17.60 -1.89 -7.08
N SER A 243 -18.75 -1.93 -7.76
CA SER A 243 -19.56 -3.14 -7.91
C SER A 243 -19.37 -3.76 -9.29
N GLY A 244 -19.18 -5.08 -9.35
CA GLY A 244 -18.88 -5.77 -10.60
C GLY A 244 -18.48 -7.23 -10.39
N TYR A 245 -17.77 -7.79 -11.37
CA TYR A 245 -17.14 -9.10 -11.28
C TYR A 245 -15.63 -8.90 -11.15
N ALA A 246 -15.01 -9.60 -10.19
CA ALA A 246 -13.55 -9.54 -9.99
C ALA A 246 -12.77 -10.13 -11.18
N VAL A 247 -13.43 -10.97 -11.98
CA VAL A 247 -12.89 -11.76 -13.08
C VAL A 247 -13.89 -11.77 -14.23
N ASP A 248 -13.43 -11.94 -15.45
CA ASP A 248 -14.29 -12.15 -16.61
C ASP A 248 -14.99 -13.52 -16.49
N THR A 249 -16.31 -13.46 -16.39
CA THR A 249 -17.21 -14.61 -16.22
C THR A 249 -17.16 -15.63 -17.37
N MET A 250 -16.58 -15.26 -18.52
CA MET A 250 -16.35 -16.21 -19.61
C MET A 250 -15.24 -17.22 -19.28
N PHE A 251 -14.23 -16.81 -18.50
CA PHE A 251 -13.12 -17.69 -18.11
C PHE A 251 -13.37 -18.40 -16.80
N VAL A 252 -14.08 -17.76 -15.87
CA VAL A 252 -14.45 -18.37 -14.59
C VAL A 252 -15.97 -18.37 -14.46
N GLN A 253 -16.58 -19.45 -14.96
CA GLN A 253 -18.03 -19.63 -14.90
C GLN A 253 -18.50 -19.71 -13.44
N GLY A 254 -19.57 -18.99 -13.12
CA GLY A 254 -20.11 -18.94 -11.77
C GLY A 254 -19.44 -17.91 -10.85
N ALA A 255 -18.53 -17.07 -11.38
CA ALA A 255 -18.00 -15.94 -10.62
C ALA A 255 -19.14 -15.02 -10.11
N PRO A 256 -19.19 -14.76 -8.78
CA PRO A 256 -20.26 -13.96 -8.21
C PRO A 256 -20.08 -12.48 -8.53
N PHE A 257 -21.20 -11.77 -8.66
CA PHE A 257 -21.21 -10.31 -8.63
C PHE A 257 -20.94 -9.83 -7.22
N ARG A 258 -20.10 -8.80 -7.07
CA ARG A 258 -19.62 -8.26 -5.79
C ARG A 258 -19.83 -6.76 -5.74
N ASN A 259 -20.11 -6.23 -4.55
CA ASN A 259 -20.33 -4.78 -4.34
C ASN A 259 -19.13 -4.06 -3.71
N ASN A 260 -18.07 -4.80 -3.42
CA ASN A 260 -16.91 -4.39 -2.63
C ASN A 260 -15.61 -4.78 -3.32
N LEU A 261 -15.54 -4.58 -4.65
CA LEU A 261 -14.29 -4.70 -5.39
C LEU A 261 -13.52 -3.39 -5.32
N HIS A 262 -12.22 -3.42 -5.59
CA HIS A 262 -11.34 -2.27 -5.44
C HIS A 262 -10.63 -1.94 -6.76
N ARG A 263 -10.59 -0.65 -7.10
CA ARG A 263 -9.83 -0.14 -8.25
C ARG A 263 -8.33 -0.33 -8.02
N HIS A 264 -7.59 -0.58 -9.09
CA HIS A 264 -6.13 -0.77 -9.08
C HIS A 264 -5.41 0.38 -9.81
N ASN A 265 -5.96 1.59 -9.79
CA ASN A 265 -5.33 2.78 -10.40
C ASN A 265 -4.30 3.44 -9.48
N PHE A 266 -4.45 3.29 -8.16
CA PHE A 266 -3.52 3.77 -7.13
C PHE A 266 -3.13 5.25 -7.32
N ALA A 267 -4.12 6.09 -7.63
CA ALA A 267 -3.84 7.47 -7.99
C ALA A 267 -3.12 8.20 -6.83
N GLY A 268 -2.02 8.87 -7.18
CA GLY A 268 -1.29 9.81 -6.34
C GLY A 268 -1.20 11.17 -7.06
N ILE A 269 -0.05 11.83 -7.00
CA ILE A 269 0.18 13.07 -7.77
C ILE A 269 1.03 12.87 -9.03
N ASP A 270 1.80 11.78 -9.08
CA ASP A 270 2.77 11.56 -10.14
C ASP A 270 2.12 11.09 -11.44
N GLN A 271 2.68 11.55 -12.56
CA GLN A 271 2.28 11.16 -13.91
C GLN A 271 3.48 10.60 -14.67
N ALA A 272 3.23 9.63 -15.54
CA ALA A 272 4.28 9.12 -16.41
C ALA A 272 4.84 10.25 -17.31
N LEU A 273 6.17 10.39 -17.36
CA LEU A 273 6.84 11.42 -18.17
C LEU A 273 7.20 10.94 -19.58
N THR A 274 6.99 9.66 -19.86
CA THR A 274 7.24 9.01 -21.16
C THR A 274 5.95 8.35 -21.64
N PRO A 275 5.77 8.14 -22.96
CA PRO A 275 4.62 7.41 -23.49
C PRO A 275 4.33 6.12 -22.70
N PHE A 276 3.17 6.09 -22.04
CA PHE A 276 2.74 5.02 -21.15
C PHE A 276 1.30 4.60 -21.44
N VAL A 277 0.95 3.37 -21.05
CA VAL A 277 -0.42 2.89 -21.27
C VAL A 277 -1.37 3.58 -20.30
N GLY A 278 -2.54 4.01 -20.77
CA GLY A 278 -3.57 4.56 -19.89
C GLY A 278 -3.31 5.97 -19.36
N GLU A 279 -2.43 6.76 -19.99
CA GLU A 279 -2.12 8.16 -19.62
C GLU A 279 -3.39 9.01 -19.37
N ASP A 280 -4.36 8.98 -20.28
CA ASP A 280 -5.61 9.74 -20.13
C ASP A 280 -6.40 9.30 -18.88
N ALA A 281 -6.43 8.00 -18.60
CA ALA A 281 -7.12 7.45 -17.43
C ALA A 281 -6.37 7.75 -16.13
N GLN A 282 -5.04 7.74 -16.16
CA GLN A 282 -4.19 8.15 -15.05
C GLN A 282 -4.40 9.63 -14.73
N ALA A 283 -4.35 10.51 -15.74
CA ALA A 283 -4.55 11.94 -15.59
C ALA A 283 -5.95 12.27 -15.03
N GLU A 284 -6.99 11.58 -15.50
CA GLU A 284 -8.34 11.74 -14.96
C GLU A 284 -8.42 11.29 -13.50
N ALA A 285 -7.85 10.14 -13.14
CA ALA A 285 -7.86 9.65 -11.77
C ALA A 285 -7.14 10.62 -10.80
N ILE A 286 -6.01 11.18 -11.23
CA ILE A 286 -5.25 12.20 -10.47
C ILE A 286 -6.08 13.47 -10.32
N TYR A 287 -6.73 13.93 -11.39
CA TYR A 287 -7.60 15.09 -11.33
C TYR A 287 -8.75 14.90 -10.33
N GLN A 288 -9.44 13.76 -10.38
CA GLN A 288 -10.52 13.45 -9.43
C GLN A 288 -10.01 13.41 -7.99
N LEU A 289 -8.88 12.76 -7.73
CA LEU A 289 -8.25 12.73 -6.41
C LEU A 289 -7.93 14.15 -5.91
N LEU A 290 -7.18 14.93 -6.69
CA LEU A 290 -6.75 16.28 -6.31
C LEU A 290 -7.92 17.25 -6.14
N SER A 291 -9.01 17.07 -6.89
CA SER A 291 -10.21 17.91 -6.77
C SER A 291 -10.90 17.79 -5.41
N THR A 292 -10.65 16.69 -4.69
CA THR A 292 -11.24 16.41 -3.37
C THR A 292 -10.23 16.47 -2.22
N ALA A 293 -8.93 16.42 -2.53
CA ALA A 293 -7.83 16.39 -1.56
C ALA A 293 -7.74 17.63 -0.65
N ALA A 294 -8.14 18.81 -1.13
CA ALA A 294 -8.20 20.02 -0.30
C ALA A 294 -9.34 20.95 -0.69
N ASN A 295 -9.91 21.60 0.32
CA ASN A 295 -10.79 22.75 0.12
C ASN A 295 -9.98 24.04 0.19
N ILE A 296 -9.99 24.82 -0.89
CA ILE A 296 -9.35 26.15 -0.95
C ILE A 296 -10.44 27.20 -1.10
N ALA A 297 -10.51 28.14 -0.18
CA ALA A 297 -11.52 29.20 -0.19
C ALA A 297 -10.95 30.54 0.28
N ILE A 298 -11.52 31.65 -0.22
CA ILE A 298 -11.26 32.96 0.38
C ILE A 298 -12.08 33.04 1.67
N VAL A 299 -11.40 33.25 2.79
CA VAL A 299 -12.01 33.31 4.14
C VAL A 299 -12.08 34.72 4.70
N SER A 300 -11.49 35.70 4.01
CA SER A 300 -11.67 37.12 4.31
C SER A 300 -12.92 37.69 3.63
N GLU A 301 -13.48 38.75 4.20
CA GLU A 301 -14.45 39.58 3.48
C GLU A 301 -13.79 40.20 2.24
N VAL A 302 -14.39 39.99 1.06
CA VAL A 302 -13.95 40.60 -0.19
C VAL A 302 -14.87 41.79 -0.49
N PRO A 303 -14.35 43.02 -0.56
CA PRO A 303 -15.17 44.18 -0.88
C PRO A 303 -15.68 44.11 -2.32
N GLN A 304 -16.90 44.62 -2.53
CA GLN A 304 -17.55 44.61 -3.85
C GLN A 304 -16.83 45.48 -4.89
N TYR A 305 -16.08 46.48 -4.45
CA TYR A 305 -15.32 47.40 -5.28
C TYR A 305 -13.94 47.63 -4.66
N VAL A 306 -12.93 47.74 -5.52
CA VAL A 306 -11.59 48.21 -5.18
C VAL A 306 -11.20 49.28 -6.19
N PHE A 307 -10.51 50.32 -5.73
CA PHE A 307 -10.03 51.40 -6.57
C PHE A 307 -8.55 51.19 -6.93
N GLU A 308 -8.12 51.85 -8.02
CA GLU A 308 -6.71 51.87 -8.40
C GLU A 308 -5.89 52.48 -7.27
N SER A 309 -4.84 51.77 -6.83
CA SER A 309 -4.01 52.06 -5.64
C SER A 309 -4.54 51.55 -4.29
N ASP A 310 -5.68 50.85 -4.23
CA ASP A 310 -6.09 50.15 -3.01
C ASP A 310 -5.25 48.89 -2.77
N THR A 311 -4.98 48.59 -1.50
CA THR A 311 -4.42 47.30 -1.09
C THR A 311 -5.57 46.41 -0.62
N LEU A 312 -5.85 45.34 -1.37
CA LEU A 312 -6.79 44.30 -0.94
C LEU A 312 -6.06 43.23 -0.14
N LEU A 313 -6.49 43.03 1.11
CA LEU A 313 -6.05 41.89 1.92
C LEU A 313 -6.98 40.70 1.66
N VAL A 314 -6.46 39.66 1.01
CA VAL A 314 -7.17 38.39 0.80
C VAL A 314 -6.58 37.34 1.73
N GLN A 315 -7.42 36.71 2.55
CA GLN A 315 -7.04 35.53 3.31
C GLN A 315 -7.56 34.29 2.59
N VAL A 316 -6.66 33.36 2.32
CA VAL A 316 -6.99 32.07 1.71
C VAL A 316 -6.94 31.02 2.81
N GLY A 317 -8.06 30.35 3.05
CA GLY A 317 -8.15 29.17 3.88
C GLY A 317 -7.92 27.91 3.05
N ILE A 318 -7.10 27.00 3.55
CA ILE A 318 -6.83 25.71 2.95
C ILE A 318 -7.16 24.66 4.01
N THR A 319 -8.09 23.75 3.70
CA THR A 319 -8.41 22.60 4.54
C THR A 319 -7.92 21.35 3.85
N ASN A 320 -7.05 20.61 4.51
CA ASN A 320 -6.60 19.30 4.05
C ASN A 320 -7.71 18.27 4.31
N ASN A 321 -8.20 17.61 3.26
CA ASN A 321 -9.16 16.52 3.36
C ASN A 321 -8.49 15.15 3.16
N ALA A 322 -7.16 15.10 3.02
CA ALA A 322 -6.44 13.84 3.02
C ALA A 322 -6.28 13.32 4.46
N GLY A 323 -6.09 12.01 4.56
CA GLY A 323 -5.78 11.34 5.82
C GLY A 323 -4.36 11.58 6.32
N HIS A 324 -3.47 12.14 5.49
CA HIS A 324 -2.04 12.38 5.73
C HIS A 324 -1.69 13.82 5.32
N ASN A 325 -0.41 14.22 5.32
CA ASN A 325 -0.03 15.57 4.88
C ASN A 325 -0.33 15.80 3.39
N LEU A 326 -0.46 17.06 2.98
CA LEU A 326 -0.69 17.43 1.58
C LEU A 326 0.32 18.51 1.16
N PRO A 327 1.34 18.16 0.33
CA PRO A 327 1.68 16.82 -0.15
C PRO A 327 2.26 15.90 0.96
N THR A 328 2.19 14.59 0.73
CA THR A 328 2.88 13.52 1.49
C THR A 328 3.92 12.83 0.60
N GLY A 329 4.56 11.77 1.07
CA GLY A 329 5.56 10.99 0.33
C GLY A 329 6.99 11.47 0.56
N VAL A 330 7.86 11.21 -0.41
CA VAL A 330 9.28 11.60 -0.35
C VAL A 330 9.47 13.10 -0.59
N THR A 331 10.36 13.72 0.20
CA THR A 331 10.77 15.11 0.01
C THR A 331 11.74 15.25 -1.17
N PHE A 332 11.44 16.17 -2.10
CA PHE A 332 12.23 16.48 -3.30
C PHE A 332 13.47 17.36 -3.05
#